data_AF-A0A2S8PJ01-F1
#
_entry.id   AF-A0A2S8PJ01-F1
#
_cell.length_a   1.000
_cell.length_b   1.000
_cell.length_c   1.000
_cell.angle_alpha   90.00
_cell.angle_beta   90.00
_cell.angle_gamma   90.00
#
_symmetry.space_group_name_H-M   'P 1'
#
loop_
_entity.id
_entity.type
_entity.pdbx_description
1 polymer ?
#
loop_
_entity_poly.entity_id
_entity_poly.type
_entity_poly.pdbx_seq_one_letter_code
_entity_poly.pdbx_strand_id
1 'polypeptide(L)'
;MVMQTEVRTTTRKPRRKFSILDTIRFIILTIGAIAMLFPLLWMVTIALKGNNDVFKIPPEWFPRELHWSNFVTGTREINFWQTFGNSMFIAVVCTIGQVASSVLVGYGLARLSFPGRKLWFSLFVGSLMLPGFVGMIPLFNLYTSLGWYDTWLPIIVPAFF
;
A
#
# COMPACT_ATOMS: atom_id res chain seq x y z
N MET A 1 -52.94 20.74 30.71
CA MET A 1 -51.99 20.17 31.68
C MET A 1 -52.18 18.66 31.72
N VAL A 2 -51.58 17.93 30.78
CA VAL A 2 -51.23 16.50 30.93
C VAL A 2 -49.98 16.29 30.08
N MET A 3 -48.83 16.24 30.74
CA MET A 3 -47.52 16.00 30.15
C MET A 3 -47.31 14.49 30.19
N GLN A 4 -47.29 13.83 29.03
CA GLN A 4 -46.97 12.41 28.93
C GLN A 4 -45.46 12.23 29.09
N THR A 5 -45.05 11.59 30.18
CA THR A 5 -43.66 11.24 30.44
C THR A 5 -43.37 9.89 29.77
N GLU A 6 -42.75 9.89 28.60
CA GLU A 6 -42.19 8.67 28.01
C GLU A 6 -41.05 8.15 28.91
N VAL A 7 -41.28 7.04 29.60
CA VAL A 7 -40.24 6.30 30.32
C VAL A 7 -39.36 5.60 29.29
N ARG A 8 -38.21 6.19 28.97
CA ARG A 8 -37.15 5.53 28.17
C ARG A 8 -36.59 4.35 28.96
N THR A 9 -37.02 3.14 28.62
CA THR A 9 -36.42 1.89 29.11
C THR A 9 -35.03 1.71 28.49
N THR A 10 -33.98 2.02 29.27
CA THR A 10 -32.60 1.74 28.88
C THR A 10 -32.36 0.22 28.91
N THR A 11 -32.45 -0.45 27.77
CA THR A 11 -32.08 -1.87 27.64
C THR A 11 -30.55 -2.01 27.77
N ARG A 12 -30.08 -2.40 28.96
CA ARG A 12 -28.66 -2.73 29.18
C ARG A 12 -28.31 -3.99 28.36
N LYS A 13 -27.51 -3.83 27.30
CA LYS A 13 -26.91 -4.95 26.56
C LYS A 13 -26.12 -5.86 27.52
N PRO A 14 -26.27 -7.20 27.45
CA PRO A 14 -25.52 -8.11 28.31
C PRO A 14 -24.02 -8.00 28.02
N ARG A 15 -23.21 -7.83 29.08
CA ARG A 15 -21.74 -7.84 28.99
C ARG A 15 -21.30 -9.24 28.55
N ARG A 16 -20.81 -9.39 27.32
CA ARG A 16 -20.15 -10.62 26.83
C ARG A 16 -19.06 -11.01 27.84
N LYS A 17 -19.18 -12.17 28.47
CA LYS A 17 -18.09 -12.77 29.26
C LYS A 17 -17.04 -13.25 28.26
N PHE A 18 -15.79 -12.82 28.41
CA PHE A 18 -14.68 -13.29 27.58
C PHE A 18 -14.54 -14.80 27.73
N SER A 19 -14.65 -15.53 26.62
CA SER A 19 -14.43 -16.98 26.60
C SER A 19 -12.93 -17.28 26.56
N ILE A 20 -12.51 -18.45 27.06
CA ILE A 20 -11.12 -18.95 26.96
C ILE A 20 -10.67 -18.96 25.48
N LEU A 21 -11.60 -19.24 24.56
CA LEU A 21 -11.36 -19.17 23.12
C LEU A 21 -11.03 -17.75 22.64
N ASP A 22 -11.63 -16.73 23.23
CA ASP A 22 -11.32 -15.35 22.88
C ASP A 22 -9.92 -14.99 23.36
N THR A 23 -9.54 -15.39 24.58
CA THR A 23 -8.17 -15.22 25.09
C THR A 23 -7.13 -15.88 24.18
N ILE A 24 -7.37 -17.12 23.74
CA ILE A 24 -6.48 -17.82 22.80
C ILE A 24 -6.37 -17.07 21.47
N ARG A 25 -7.51 -16.60 20.91
CA ARG A 25 -7.50 -15.78 19.69
C ARG A 25 -6.68 -14.51 19.87
N PHE A 26 -6.84 -13.80 20.99
CA PHE A 26 -6.06 -12.60 21.28
C PHE A 26 -4.56 -12.90 21.39
N ILE A 27 -4.17 -14.00 22.03
CA ILE A 27 -2.76 -14.40 22.11
C ILE A 27 -2.20 -14.66 20.70
N ILE A 28 -2.90 -15.44 19.87
CA ILE A 28 -2.47 -15.74 18.49
C ILE A 28 -2.35 -14.45 17.67
N LEU A 29 -3.35 -13.56 17.74
CA LEU A 29 -3.32 -12.27 17.04
C LEU A 29 -2.17 -11.39 17.53
N THR A 30 -1.88 -11.39 18.83
CA THR A 30 -0.78 -10.61 19.41
C THR A 30 0.57 -11.12 18.94
N ILE A 31 0.76 -12.45 18.92
CA ILE A 31 1.99 -13.07 18.40
C ILE A 31 2.16 -12.73 16.91
N GLY A 32 1.09 -12.86 16.11
CA GLY A 32 1.10 -12.48 14.69
C GLY A 32 1.43 -11.00 14.47
N ALA A 33 0.88 -10.11 15.30
CA ALA A 33 1.18 -8.69 15.25
C ALA A 33 2.65 -8.38 15.58
N ILE A 34 3.20 -9.01 16.63
CA ILE A 34 4.63 -8.87 16.99
C ILE A 34 5.51 -9.37 15.85
N ALA A 35 5.18 -10.52 15.23
CA ALA A 35 5.92 -11.06 14.11
C ALA A 35 5.91 -10.13 12.89
N MET A 36 4.79 -9.45 12.62
CA MET A 36 4.69 -8.44 11.54
C MET A 36 5.43 -7.14 11.87
N LEU A 37 5.44 -6.71 13.14
CA LEU A 37 6.15 -5.51 13.57
C LEU A 37 7.67 -5.72 13.67
N PHE A 38 8.10 -6.96 13.84
CA PHE A 38 9.51 -7.31 13.99
C PHE A 38 10.44 -6.68 12.92
N PRO A 39 10.21 -6.86 11.61
CA PRO A 39 11.08 -6.26 10.59
C PRO A 39 11.09 -4.73 10.63
N LEU A 40 9.97 -4.09 11.01
CA LEU A 40 9.91 -2.63 11.14
C LEU A 40 10.75 -2.15 12.32
N LEU A 41 10.65 -2.82 13.46
CA LEU A 41 11.49 -2.53 14.63
C LEU A 41 12.97 -2.74 14.31
N TRP A 42 13.29 -3.80 13.56
CA TRP A 42 14.65 -4.07 13.10
C TRP A 42 15.19 -2.98 12.15
N MET A 43 14.36 -2.44 11.25
CA MET A 43 14.76 -1.31 10.41
C MET A 43 15.07 -0.06 11.22
N VAL A 44 14.28 0.23 12.27
CA VAL A 44 14.54 1.37 13.15
C VAL A 44 15.86 1.20 13.91
N THR A 45 16.18 -0.01 14.39
CA THR A 45 17.46 -0.23 15.07
C THR A 45 18.64 -0.08 14.11
N ILE A 46 18.55 -0.58 12.88
CA ILE A 46 19.59 -0.38 11.85
C ILE A 46 19.76 1.10 11.50
N ALA A 47 18.67 1.85 11.33
CA ALA A 47 18.73 3.26 10.99
C ALA A 47 19.48 4.11 12.03
N LEU A 48 19.49 3.66 13.29
CA LEU A 48 20.16 4.33 14.42
C LEU A 48 21.58 3.84 14.69
N LYS A 49 22.04 2.76 14.05
CA LYS A 49 23.40 2.20 14.22
C LYS A 49 24.45 2.99 13.42
N GLY A 50 25.70 2.95 13.88
CA GLY A 50 26.84 3.40 13.09
C GLY A 50 27.19 2.40 11.98
N ASN A 51 27.88 2.86 10.93
CA ASN A 51 28.25 2.03 9.76
C ASN A 51 28.98 0.73 10.14
N ASN A 52 29.85 0.79 11.16
CA ASN A 52 30.61 -0.37 11.62
C ASN A 52 29.75 -1.38 12.40
N ASP A 53 28.62 -0.95 12.98
CA ASP A 53 27.75 -1.80 13.80
C ASP A 53 26.66 -2.51 12.98
N VAL A 54 26.35 -2.00 11.78
CA VAL A 54 25.36 -2.62 10.88
C VAL A 54 25.85 -3.97 10.35
N PHE A 55 27.16 -4.12 10.12
CA PHE A 55 27.76 -5.32 9.53
C PHE A 55 28.42 -6.26 10.55
N LYS A 56 28.27 -6.02 11.85
CA LYS A 56 28.84 -6.88 12.91
C LYS A 56 28.14 -8.24 12.97
N ILE A 57 28.93 -9.28 13.23
CA ILE A 57 28.48 -10.64 13.50
C ILE A 57 29.02 -11.05 14.88
N PRO A 58 28.17 -11.43 15.86
CA PRO A 58 26.71 -11.50 15.78
C PRO A 58 26.05 -10.11 15.70
N PRO A 59 24.90 -9.97 15.02
CA PRO A 59 24.23 -8.69 14.88
C PRO A 59 23.68 -8.24 16.24
N GLU A 60 23.98 -7.01 16.61
CA GLU A 60 23.51 -6.43 17.87
C GLU A 60 22.04 -6.06 17.76
N TRP A 61 21.22 -6.42 18.76
CA TRP A 61 19.77 -6.16 18.71
C TRP A 61 19.43 -4.68 18.93
N PHE A 62 20.22 -4.01 19.77
CA PHE A 62 20.06 -2.59 20.10
C PHE A 62 21.35 -1.83 19.76
N PRO A 63 21.25 -0.59 19.26
CA PRO A 63 22.42 0.25 19.03
C PRO A 63 23.11 0.58 20.36
N ARG A 64 24.45 0.53 20.38
CA ARG A 64 25.25 1.01 21.54
C ARG A 64 25.21 2.53 21.65
N GLU A 65 25.27 3.20 20.51
CA GLU A 65 25.21 4.65 20.37
C GLU A 65 24.12 5.01 19.36
N LEU A 66 23.30 6.02 19.69
CA LEU A 66 22.20 6.47 18.84
C LEU A 66 22.68 7.52 17.84
N HIS A 67 22.82 7.14 16.58
CA HIS A 67 23.24 8.04 15.50
C HIS A 67 22.06 8.73 14.81
N TRP A 68 21.45 9.72 15.49
CA TRP A 68 20.38 10.54 14.89
C TRP A 68 20.83 11.31 13.63
N SER A 69 22.13 11.56 13.51
CA SER A 69 22.74 12.16 12.31
C SER A 69 22.43 11.39 11.03
N ASN A 70 22.20 10.07 11.12
CA ASN A 70 21.89 9.23 9.95
C ASN A 70 20.64 9.70 9.21
N PHE A 71 19.65 10.25 9.91
CA PHE A 71 18.44 10.79 9.28
C PHE A 71 18.70 12.07 8.49
N VAL A 72 19.69 12.88 8.90
CA VAL A 72 20.04 14.12 8.20
C VAL A 72 21.04 13.85 7.08
N THR A 73 22.09 13.09 7.38
CA THR A 73 23.12 12.74 6.39
C THR A 73 22.54 11.85 5.31
N GLY A 74 21.83 10.79 5.68
CA GLY A 74 21.23 9.86 4.73
C GLY A 74 20.22 10.51 3.79
N THR A 75 19.40 11.46 4.28
CA THR A 75 18.44 12.17 3.43
C THR A 75 19.09 13.15 2.45
N ARG A 76 20.25 13.72 2.81
CA ARG A 76 21.04 14.58 1.91
C ARG A 76 21.76 13.77 0.83
N GLU A 77 22.41 12.66 1.19
CA GLU A 77 23.18 11.82 0.25
C GLU A 77 22.32 11.30 -0.92
N ILE A 78 21.06 10.95 -0.64
CA ILE A 78 20.15 10.40 -1.68
C ILE A 78 19.22 11.44 -2.31
N ASN A 79 19.42 12.74 -2.04
CA ASN A 79 18.50 13.81 -2.42
C ASN A 79 17.02 13.44 -2.13
N PHE A 80 16.77 12.98 -0.91
CA PHE A 80 15.52 12.32 -0.53
C PHE A 80 14.27 13.11 -0.91
N TRP A 81 14.27 14.43 -0.65
CA TRP A 81 13.11 15.29 -0.92
C TRP A 81 12.79 15.41 -2.41
N GLN A 82 13.79 15.40 -3.28
CA GLN A 82 13.59 15.43 -4.72
C GLN A 82 13.00 14.10 -5.21
N THR A 83 13.61 12.98 -4.81
CA THR A 83 13.15 11.64 -5.18
C THR A 83 11.74 11.36 -4.63
N PHE A 84 11.48 11.75 -3.38
CA PHE A 84 10.16 11.66 -2.76
C PHE A 84 9.14 12.52 -3.50
N GLY A 85 9.48 13.77 -3.84
CA GLY A 85 8.63 14.66 -4.61
C GLY A 85 8.25 14.08 -5.99
N ASN A 86 9.22 13.49 -6.70
CA ASN A 86 8.98 12.82 -7.97
C ASN A 86 8.02 11.63 -7.81
N SER A 87 8.28 10.74 -6.85
CA SER A 87 7.41 9.59 -6.58
C SER A 87 6.00 10.01 -6.16
N MET A 88 5.88 11.03 -5.30
CA MET A 88 4.61 11.55 -4.84
C MET A 88 3.80 12.16 -6.00
N PHE A 89 4.46 12.96 -6.85
CA PHE A 89 3.84 13.54 -8.04
C PHE A 89 3.31 12.44 -8.97
N ILE A 90 4.14 11.46 -9.32
CA ILE A 90 3.74 10.33 -10.18
C ILE A 90 2.57 9.57 -9.53
N ALA A 91 2.66 9.22 -8.25
CA ALA A 91 1.61 8.47 -7.56
C ALA A 91 0.26 9.21 -7.57
N VAL A 92 0.25 10.51 -7.32
CA VAL A 92 -0.99 11.32 -7.33
C VAL A 92 -1.61 11.37 -8.73
N VAL A 93 -0.80 11.68 -9.75
CA VAL A 93 -1.28 11.77 -11.14
C VAL A 93 -1.81 10.43 -11.63
N CYS A 94 -1.07 9.34 -11.41
CA CYS A 94 -1.50 8.00 -11.78
C CYS A 94 -2.78 7.59 -11.05
N THR A 95 -2.90 7.88 -9.75
CA THR A 95 -4.11 7.53 -8.98
C THR A 95 -5.34 8.26 -9.51
N ILE A 96 -5.23 9.55 -9.82
CA ILE A 96 -6.35 10.33 -10.37
C ILE A 96 -6.76 9.77 -11.73
N GLY A 97 -5.80 9.52 -12.63
CA GLY A 97 -6.06 8.95 -13.95
C GLY A 97 -6.72 7.58 -13.87
N GLN A 98 -6.15 6.69 -13.05
CA GLN A 98 -6.63 5.33 -12.88
C GLN A 98 -8.02 5.28 -12.27
N VAL A 99 -8.31 6.09 -11.25
CA VAL A 99 -9.65 6.17 -10.65
C VAL A 99 -10.66 6.72 -11.66
N ALA A 100 -10.31 7.79 -12.39
CA ALA A 100 -11.21 8.36 -13.39
C ALA A 100 -11.57 7.33 -14.49
N SER A 101 -10.58 6.65 -15.04
CA SER A 101 -10.79 5.64 -16.09
C SER A 101 -11.51 4.39 -15.58
N SER A 102 -11.10 3.86 -14.42
CA SER A 102 -11.72 2.67 -13.84
C SER A 102 -13.17 2.88 -13.42
N VAL A 103 -13.54 4.08 -12.97
CA VAL A 103 -14.94 4.41 -12.66
C VAL A 103 -15.79 4.41 -13.93
N LEU A 104 -15.32 5.00 -15.03
CA LEU A 104 -16.04 5.02 -16.31
C LEU A 104 -16.24 3.60 -16.86
N VAL A 105 -15.17 2.82 -16.95
CA VAL A 105 -15.20 1.45 -17.49
C VAL A 105 -16.00 0.53 -16.57
N GLY A 106 -15.77 0.62 -15.26
CA GLY A 106 -16.46 -0.18 -14.25
C GLY A 106 -17.96 0.11 -14.21
N TYR A 107 -18.37 1.38 -14.31
CA TYR A 107 -19.78 1.74 -14.39
C TYR A 107 -20.43 1.20 -15.67
N GLY A 108 -19.76 1.35 -16.82
CA GLY A 108 -20.23 0.81 -18.09
C GLY A 108 -20.43 -0.71 -18.05
N LEU A 109 -19.43 -1.44 -17.53
CA LEU A 109 -19.51 -2.90 -17.41
C LEU A 109 -20.44 -3.40 -16.30
N ALA A 110 -20.78 -2.60 -15.30
CA ALA A 110 -21.67 -3.02 -14.20
C ALA A 110 -23.14 -2.67 -14.47
N ARG A 111 -23.42 -1.44 -14.93
CA ARG A 111 -24.78 -0.87 -15.01
C ARG A 111 -25.38 -0.82 -16.41
N LEU A 112 -24.57 -0.65 -17.45
CA LEU A 112 -25.08 -0.58 -18.83
C LEU A 112 -25.29 -1.98 -19.41
N SER A 113 -26.35 -2.13 -20.21
CA SER A 113 -26.61 -3.32 -21.03
C SER A 113 -26.30 -3.00 -22.49
N PHE A 114 -25.19 -3.53 -22.99
CA PHE A 114 -24.75 -3.34 -24.37
C PHE A 114 -24.36 -4.69 -25.01
N PRO A 115 -24.50 -4.84 -26.34
CA PRO A 115 -24.12 -6.07 -27.03
C PRO A 115 -22.61 -6.32 -26.88
N GLY A 116 -22.23 -7.54 -26.50
CA GLY A 116 -20.82 -7.93 -26.30
C GLY A 116 -20.26 -7.74 -24.88
N ARG A 117 -21.05 -7.27 -23.90
CA ARG A 117 -20.62 -7.08 -22.50
C ARG A 117 -19.90 -8.29 -21.88
N LYS A 118 -20.38 -9.51 -22.14
CA LYS A 118 -19.75 -10.75 -21.63
C LYS A 118 -18.36 -10.99 -22.21
N LEU A 119 -18.14 -10.68 -23.49
CA LEU A 119 -16.84 -10.82 -24.14
C LEU A 119 -15.83 -9.86 -23.51
N TRP A 120 -16.19 -8.57 -23.40
CA TRP A 120 -15.33 -7.57 -22.77
C TRP A 120 -15.00 -7.89 -21.31
N PHE A 121 -15.99 -8.37 -20.55
CA PHE A 121 -15.75 -8.81 -19.17
C PHE A 121 -14.77 -9.99 -19.10
N SER A 122 -14.92 -10.99 -19.96
CA SER A 122 -14.00 -12.13 -20.01
C SER A 122 -12.59 -11.74 -20.47
N LEU A 123 -12.46 -10.83 -21.44
CA LEU A 123 -11.16 -10.30 -21.87
C LEU A 123 -10.47 -9.52 -20.75
N PHE A 124 -11.23 -8.68 -20.02
CA PHE A 124 -10.71 -7.95 -18.87
C PHE A 124 -10.16 -8.91 -17.81
N VAL A 125 -10.95 -9.90 -17.37
CA VAL A 125 -10.50 -10.91 -16.40
C VAL A 125 -9.34 -11.75 -16.96
N GLY A 126 -9.36 -12.11 -18.24
CA GLY A 126 -8.27 -12.83 -18.90
C GLY A 126 -6.95 -12.07 -18.88
N SER A 127 -6.99 -10.74 -19.05
CA SER A 127 -5.80 -9.89 -19.00
C SER A 127 -5.12 -9.89 -17.62
N LEU A 128 -5.88 -10.05 -16.53
CA LEU A 128 -5.34 -10.17 -15.17
C LEU A 128 -4.55 -11.47 -14.95
N MET A 129 -4.73 -12.48 -15.81
CA MET A 129 -3.96 -13.73 -15.74
C MET A 129 -2.60 -13.63 -16.45
N LEU A 130 -2.38 -12.58 -17.26
CA LEU A 130 -1.10 -12.40 -17.94
C LEU A 130 -0.03 -11.95 -16.92
N PRO A 131 1.12 -12.65 -16.86
CA PRO A 131 2.20 -12.23 -15.99
C PRO A 131 2.82 -10.93 -16.51
N GLY A 132 2.94 -9.92 -15.65
CA GLY A 132 3.47 -8.61 -16.04
C GLY A 132 4.88 -8.64 -16.65
N PHE A 133 5.70 -9.63 -16.31
CA PHE A 133 7.08 -9.75 -16.83
C PHE A 133 7.14 -10.11 -18.33
N VAL A 134 6.11 -10.77 -18.87
CA VAL A 134 6.10 -11.19 -20.29
C VAL A 134 6.10 -9.98 -21.23
N GLY A 135 5.48 -8.88 -20.80
CA GLY A 135 5.41 -7.63 -21.56
C GLY A 135 6.63 -6.72 -21.40
N MET A 136 7.57 -7.02 -20.51
CA MET A 136 8.61 -6.05 -20.11
C MET A 136 9.54 -5.64 -21.27
N ILE A 137 10.08 -6.61 -22.03
CA ILE A 137 10.95 -6.32 -23.18
C ILE A 137 10.17 -5.62 -24.30
N PRO A 138 8.99 -6.11 -24.73
CA PRO A 138 8.18 -5.40 -25.73
C PRO A 138 7.83 -3.97 -25.34
N LEU A 139 7.42 -3.74 -24.09
CA LEU A 139 7.07 -2.40 -23.60
C LEU A 139 8.29 -1.48 -23.59
N PHE A 140 9.46 -1.97 -23.18
CA PHE A 140 10.69 -1.19 -23.22
C PHE A 140 11.04 -0.74 -24.65
N ASN A 141 10.97 -1.66 -25.62
CA ASN A 141 11.22 -1.33 -27.02
C ASN A 141 10.19 -0.34 -27.58
N LEU A 142 8.92 -0.47 -27.19
CA LEU A 142 7.86 0.48 -27.55
C LEU A 142 8.15 1.89 -27.02
N TYR A 143 8.48 2.04 -25.74
CA TYR A 143 8.76 3.36 -25.18
C TYR A 143 10.05 3.98 -25.72
N THR A 144 11.03 3.13 -26.05
CA THR A 144 12.26 3.58 -26.70
C THR A 144 11.98 4.08 -28.11
N SER A 145 11.16 3.37 -28.90
CA SER A 145 10.80 3.82 -30.25
C SER A 145 9.89 5.05 -30.27
N LEU A 146 9.08 5.25 -29.22
CA LEU A 146 8.29 6.46 -28.99
C LEU A 146 9.12 7.66 -28.49
N GLY A 147 10.40 7.46 -28.15
CA GLY A 147 11.25 8.49 -27.56
C GLY A 147 10.88 8.86 -26.12
N TRP A 148 10.12 8.01 -25.42
CA TRP A 148 9.73 8.19 -24.02
C TRP A 148 10.77 7.62 -23.04
N TYR A 149 11.86 7.08 -23.55
CA TYR A 149 12.99 6.63 -22.75
C TYR A 149 13.52 7.78 -21.87
N ASP A 150 13.90 7.44 -20.63
CA ASP A 150 14.39 8.39 -19.62
C ASP A 150 13.40 9.53 -19.25
N THR A 151 12.09 9.26 -19.35
CA THR A 151 11.03 10.20 -18.94
C THR A 151 10.02 9.54 -18.00
N TRP A 152 9.12 10.33 -17.41
CA TRP A 152 8.02 9.81 -16.57
C TRP A 152 6.83 9.28 -17.37
N LEU A 153 6.78 9.53 -18.68
CA LEU A 153 5.64 9.18 -19.54
C LEU A 153 5.31 7.69 -19.55
N PRO A 154 6.29 6.75 -19.63
CA PRO A 154 6.02 5.31 -19.59
C PRO A 154 5.34 4.82 -18.32
N ILE A 155 5.43 5.59 -17.23
CA ILE A 155 4.83 5.26 -15.93
C ILE A 155 3.47 5.93 -15.80
N ILE A 156 3.37 7.20 -16.21
CA ILE A 156 2.16 8.01 -16.03
C ILE A 156 1.08 7.65 -17.04
N VAL A 157 1.41 7.62 -18.33
CA VAL A 157 0.40 7.52 -19.40
C VAL A 157 -0.37 6.19 -19.34
N PRO A 158 0.27 5.02 -19.13
CA PRO A 158 -0.45 3.76 -18.99
C PRO A 158 -1.36 3.67 -17.77
N ALA A 159 -1.14 4.46 -16.73
CA ALA A 159 -2.05 4.46 -15.58
C ALA A 159 -3.46 4.98 -15.92
N PHE A 160 -3.62 5.67 -17.05
CA PHE A 160 -4.90 6.18 -17.52
C PHE A 160 -5.73 5.16 -18.30
N PHE A 161 -5.22 3.96 -18.62
CA PHE A 161 -5.92 2.97 -19.44
C PHE A 161 -5.72 1.52 -19.02
#